data_AF-A0A016V2X4-F1
#
_entry.id   AF-A0A016V2X4-F1
#
_cell.length_a   1.000
_cell.length_b   1.000
_cell.length_c   1.000
_cell.angle_alpha   90.00
_cell.angle_beta   90.00
_cell.angle_gamma   90.00
#
_symmetry.space_group_name_H-M   'P 1'
#
loop_
_entity.id
_entity.type
_entity.pdbx_description
1 polymer ?
#
loop_
_entity_poly.entity_id
_entity_poly.type
_entity_poly.pdbx_seq_one_letter_code
_entity_poly.pdbx_strand_id
1 'polypeptide(L)'
;MFSAVSRQRSIFVLLVLFNRVPYCAAKSMGAKLDCKTDVMKPSGFTPADVNHVRPADIKMLAAMGDSYMIGTLSRNKEDDMVNVFPGNSFVTGADEPLRKHITLANILKQFNPSLIGVSYGSGYHKTNFNVAVCRNQSVDLVWQAKELIRRINSKETGLLGKWKLIFMFVGTYDLGRLNCRDPITKKPIGRSTFKQNLIEALLILQRNLPRTIVSIIPMWSSNVFIGAQYQSKNAYKLTTEEKSCWSLQRWRKMREFLTSEYNKVAYEIQNDRIFEADDFAVVVQDFMDKITDVFRTDTGAYDEKMYASNHLHLSKYGNAMLAKLLWNSLLEPVGQKAKRLTSKSIRAMRLKCPTKESPYIRTLGNSF
;
A
#
# COMPACT_ATOMS: atom_id res chain seq x y z
N MET A 1 -48.19 -25.23 -66.86
CA MET A 1 -48.52 -23.83 -66.52
C MET A 1 -48.27 -23.63 -65.04
N PHE A 2 -47.37 -22.68 -64.70
CA PHE A 2 -47.27 -21.84 -63.49
C PHE A 2 -47.63 -22.43 -62.11
N SER A 3 -46.88 -22.24 -61.01
CA SER A 3 -45.76 -21.37 -60.70
C SER A 3 -45.16 -21.82 -59.36
N ALA A 4 -43.83 -21.81 -59.24
CA ALA A 4 -43.14 -21.87 -57.95
C ALA A 4 -43.34 -20.55 -57.19
N VAL A 5 -43.94 -20.59 -56.00
CA VAL A 5 -43.97 -19.45 -55.07
C VAL A 5 -42.77 -19.57 -54.14
N SER A 6 -41.74 -18.76 -54.39
CA SER A 6 -40.63 -18.59 -53.45
C SER A 6 -41.11 -17.69 -52.29
N ARG A 7 -41.05 -18.19 -51.06
CA ARG A 7 -41.24 -17.37 -49.85
C ARG A 7 -39.88 -16.79 -49.46
N GLN A 8 -39.62 -15.55 -49.84
CA GLN A 8 -38.58 -14.73 -49.20
C GLN A 8 -38.95 -14.52 -47.72
N ARG A 9 -38.22 -15.17 -46.81
CA ARG A 9 -38.18 -14.77 -45.41
C ARG A 9 -37.12 -13.68 -45.27
N SER A 10 -37.55 -12.43 -45.23
CA SER A 10 -36.70 -11.32 -44.81
C SER A 10 -36.29 -11.52 -43.36
N ILE A 11 -35.03 -11.90 -43.13
CA ILE A 11 -34.41 -11.88 -41.81
C ILE A 11 -34.08 -10.42 -41.50
N PHE A 12 -34.91 -9.78 -40.67
CA PHE A 12 -34.53 -8.53 -40.03
C PHE A 12 -33.44 -8.85 -39.01
N VAL A 13 -32.17 -8.66 -39.40
CA VAL A 13 -31.06 -8.59 -38.44
C VAL A 13 -31.23 -7.30 -37.67
N LEU A 14 -31.77 -7.40 -36.46
CA LEU A 14 -31.78 -6.31 -35.49
C LEU A 14 -30.31 -6.07 -35.08
N LEU A 15 -29.62 -5.17 -35.77
CA LEU A 15 -28.33 -4.64 -35.33
C LEU A 15 -28.60 -3.83 -34.05
N VAL A 16 -28.55 -4.50 -32.91
CA VAL A 16 -28.44 -3.84 -31.61
C VAL A 16 -27.07 -3.20 -31.61
N LEU A 17 -27.03 -1.92 -32.01
CA LEU A 17 -25.93 -1.02 -31.73
C LEU A 17 -25.84 -0.95 -30.20
N PHE A 18 -24.98 -1.79 -29.61
CA PHE A 18 -24.46 -1.54 -28.27
C PHE A 18 -23.72 -0.21 -28.34
N ASN A 19 -24.45 0.87 -28.06
CA ASN A 19 -23.85 2.10 -27.58
C ASN A 19 -23.03 1.70 -26.35
N ARG A 20 -21.72 1.49 -26.55
CA ARG A 20 -20.78 1.33 -25.45
C ARG A 20 -20.87 2.61 -24.66
N VAL A 21 -21.62 2.59 -23.57
CA VAL A 21 -21.53 3.60 -22.52
C VAL A 21 -20.02 3.70 -22.21
N PRO A 22 -19.40 4.88 -22.36
CA PRO A 22 -17.98 5.00 -22.09
C PRO A 22 -17.75 4.62 -20.63
N TYR A 23 -17.05 3.51 -20.42
CA TYR A 23 -16.75 2.99 -19.09
C TYR A 23 -16.03 4.08 -18.27
N CYS A 24 -16.60 4.47 -17.13
CA CYS A 24 -16.02 5.48 -16.26
C CYS A 24 -14.68 4.99 -15.71
N ALA A 25 -13.59 5.61 -16.19
CA ALA A 25 -12.26 5.37 -15.66
C ALA A 25 -12.19 5.79 -14.19
N ALA A 26 -11.61 4.95 -13.35
CA ALA A 26 -11.43 5.24 -11.94
C ALA A 26 -10.55 6.49 -11.76
N LYS A 27 -10.99 7.41 -10.90
CA LYS A 27 -10.24 8.63 -10.62
C LYS A 27 -8.92 8.30 -9.92
N SER A 28 -7.89 9.06 -10.26
CA SER A 28 -6.53 8.96 -9.73
C SER A 28 -5.94 10.37 -9.55
N MET A 29 -4.76 10.44 -8.93
CA MET A 29 -3.96 11.65 -8.84
C MET A 29 -2.56 11.36 -9.38
N GLY A 30 -2.05 12.26 -10.22
CA GLY A 30 -0.65 12.30 -10.65
C GLY A 30 0.13 13.42 -9.96
N ALA A 31 1.45 13.40 -10.14
CA ALA A 31 2.34 14.46 -9.67
C ALA A 31 3.49 14.71 -10.66
N LYS A 32 4.20 15.82 -10.46
CA LYS A 32 5.54 16.06 -11.02
C LYS A 32 6.55 16.05 -9.89
N LEU A 33 7.77 15.64 -10.19
CA LEU A 33 8.90 15.65 -9.27
C LEU A 33 9.98 16.54 -9.89
N ASP A 34 10.05 17.79 -9.39
CA ASP A 34 10.92 18.82 -9.95
C ASP A 34 12.14 19.01 -9.03
N CYS A 35 13.03 18.02 -9.02
CA CYS A 35 14.25 18.05 -8.22
C CYS A 35 15.46 18.45 -9.07
N LYS A 36 16.49 19.00 -8.43
CA LYS A 36 17.78 19.26 -9.09
C LYS A 36 18.44 17.92 -9.46
N THR A 37 19.07 17.86 -10.63
CA THR A 37 19.62 16.61 -11.18
C THR A 37 20.69 15.98 -10.28
N ASP A 38 21.46 16.78 -9.54
CA ASP A 38 22.52 16.32 -8.64
C ASP A 38 22.00 15.46 -7.47
N VAL A 39 20.84 15.79 -6.91
CA VAL A 39 20.19 15.02 -5.83
C VAL A 39 19.37 13.83 -6.35
N MET A 40 19.25 13.69 -7.67
CA MET A 40 18.55 12.58 -8.31
C MET A 40 19.48 11.46 -8.80
N LYS A 41 20.80 11.70 -8.81
CA LYS A 41 21.80 10.72 -9.26
C LYS A 41 22.09 9.67 -8.18
N PRO A 42 22.45 8.44 -8.58
CA PRO A 42 22.99 7.45 -7.65
C PRO A 42 24.29 7.95 -7.02
N SER A 43 24.68 7.30 -5.93
CA SER A 43 26.00 7.47 -5.33
C SER A 43 27.10 7.05 -6.31
N GLY A 44 28.30 7.63 -6.18
CA GLY A 44 29.42 7.36 -7.09
C GLY A 44 29.90 5.90 -7.04
N PHE A 45 29.69 5.25 -5.90
CA PHE A 45 29.90 3.81 -5.67
C PHE A 45 28.67 3.25 -4.95
N THR A 46 28.52 1.91 -4.96
CA THR A 46 27.43 1.28 -4.19
C THR A 46 27.67 1.55 -2.71
N PRO A 47 26.74 2.20 -1.98
CA PRO A 47 26.94 2.52 -0.57
C PRO A 47 27.27 1.26 0.22
N ALA A 48 28.30 1.36 1.08
CA ALA A 48 28.71 0.26 1.95
C ALA A 48 27.73 0.11 3.12
N ASP A 49 27.15 1.23 3.57
CA ASP A 49 26.26 1.28 4.71
C ASP A 49 24.86 1.83 4.36
N VAL A 50 23.90 1.47 5.20
CA VAL A 50 22.47 1.74 5.05
C VAL A 50 22.11 3.21 5.23
N ASN A 51 22.96 3.98 5.92
CA ASN A 51 22.71 5.38 6.25
C ASN A 51 23.09 6.33 5.11
N HIS A 52 23.81 5.84 4.09
CA HIS A 52 24.22 6.62 2.91
C HIS A 52 23.54 6.18 1.60
N VAL A 53 22.41 5.48 1.70
CA VAL A 53 21.66 5.01 0.53
C VAL A 53 20.79 6.12 -0.04
N ARG A 54 21.08 6.56 -1.27
CA ARG A 54 20.24 7.52 -2.01
C ARG A 54 19.05 6.82 -2.66
N PRO A 55 17.94 7.52 -2.95
CA PRO A 55 16.82 6.92 -3.70
C PRO A 55 17.21 6.26 -5.02
N ALA A 56 18.21 6.80 -5.73
CA ALA A 56 18.73 6.23 -6.99
C ALA A 56 19.63 4.98 -6.82
N ASP A 57 20.11 4.71 -5.60
CA ASP A 57 20.89 3.51 -5.29
C ASP A 57 20.00 2.27 -5.16
N ILE A 58 18.71 2.47 -4.85
CA ILE A 58 17.72 1.39 -4.78
C ILE A 58 17.54 0.75 -6.16
N LYS A 59 17.90 -0.53 -6.27
CA LYS A 59 17.74 -1.32 -7.50
C LYS A 59 16.47 -2.15 -7.50
N MET A 60 15.97 -2.47 -6.32
CA MET A 60 14.84 -3.35 -6.13
C MET A 60 13.85 -2.75 -5.14
N LEU A 61 12.57 -2.75 -5.54
CA LEU A 61 11.45 -2.47 -4.66
C LEU A 61 10.62 -3.73 -4.45
N ALA A 62 10.27 -4.02 -3.21
CA ALA A 62 9.38 -5.13 -2.85
C ALA A 62 8.38 -4.72 -1.78
N ALA A 63 7.38 -5.58 -1.62
CA ALA A 63 6.32 -5.39 -0.66
C ALA A 63 5.82 -6.73 -0.12
N MET A 64 5.52 -6.78 1.16
CA MET A 64 4.88 -7.90 1.84
C MET A 64 3.82 -7.37 2.81
N GLY A 65 2.78 -8.16 3.07
CA GLY A 65 1.67 -7.71 3.87
C GLY A 65 0.32 -8.30 3.49
N ASP A 66 -0.70 -7.46 3.66
CA ASP A 66 -2.10 -7.81 3.49
C ASP A 66 -2.76 -7.16 2.25
N SER A 67 -4.10 -7.04 2.28
CA SER A 67 -4.92 -6.54 1.19
C SER A 67 -4.64 -5.08 0.79
N TYR A 68 -4.12 -4.24 1.69
CA TYR A 68 -3.76 -2.86 1.35
C TYR A 68 -2.48 -2.82 0.53
N MET A 69 -1.50 -3.61 0.93
CA MET A 69 -0.20 -3.64 0.26
C MET A 69 -0.30 -4.18 -1.17
N ILE A 70 -1.21 -5.13 -1.44
CA ILE A 70 -1.45 -5.68 -2.79
C ILE A 70 -2.39 -4.84 -3.67
N GLY A 71 -2.97 -3.74 -3.16
CA GLY A 71 -3.89 -2.91 -3.93
C GLY A 71 -5.27 -3.55 -4.18
N THR A 72 -5.83 -4.22 -3.18
CA THR A 72 -7.16 -4.85 -3.27
C THR A 72 -8.24 -3.82 -3.60
N LEU A 73 -9.07 -4.10 -4.61
CA LEU A 73 -10.14 -3.24 -5.12
C LEU A 73 -9.70 -1.84 -5.60
N SER A 74 -8.40 -1.62 -5.83
CA SER A 74 -7.88 -0.41 -6.45
C SER A 74 -8.13 -0.43 -7.97
N ARG A 75 -9.41 -0.43 -8.36
CA ARG A 75 -9.84 -0.70 -9.73
C ARG A 75 -9.36 0.36 -10.73
N ASN A 76 -9.19 -0.04 -11.99
CA ASN A 76 -8.95 0.88 -13.10
C ASN A 76 -10.27 1.37 -13.71
N LYS A 77 -11.32 0.53 -13.66
CA LYS A 77 -12.68 0.83 -14.10
C LYS A 77 -13.68 0.39 -13.05
N GLU A 78 -14.79 1.09 -12.92
CA GLU A 78 -15.78 0.81 -11.86
C GLU A 78 -16.36 -0.62 -11.93
N ASP A 79 -16.46 -1.19 -13.14
CA ASP A 79 -17.01 -2.51 -13.44
C ASP A 79 -15.97 -3.64 -13.47
N ASP A 80 -14.71 -3.39 -13.13
CA ASP A 80 -13.68 -4.44 -13.11
C ASP A 80 -14.10 -5.61 -12.19
N MET A 81 -14.17 -6.82 -12.75
CA MET A 81 -14.59 -8.03 -12.02
C MET A 81 -13.47 -8.67 -11.18
N VAL A 82 -12.22 -8.28 -11.41
CA VAL A 82 -11.05 -8.72 -10.62
C VAL A 82 -10.98 -7.93 -9.32
N ASN A 83 -10.48 -8.54 -8.25
CA ASN A 83 -10.42 -7.92 -6.92
C ASN A 83 -9.03 -7.41 -6.51
N VAL A 84 -7.98 -7.68 -7.29
CA VAL A 84 -6.58 -7.40 -6.92
C VAL A 84 -5.92 -6.60 -8.04
N PHE A 85 -5.35 -5.44 -7.72
CA PHE A 85 -4.78 -4.49 -8.69
C PHE A 85 -3.38 -4.06 -8.25
N PRO A 86 -2.38 -4.95 -8.32
CA PRO A 86 -1.05 -4.65 -7.82
C PRO A 86 -0.40 -3.54 -8.64
N GLY A 87 -0.81 -3.33 -9.90
CA GLY A 87 -0.43 -2.18 -10.73
C GLY A 87 -0.83 -0.80 -10.18
N ASN A 88 -1.78 -0.74 -9.23
CA ASN A 88 -2.22 0.47 -8.53
C ASN A 88 -1.85 0.45 -7.03
N SER A 89 -1.01 -0.49 -6.57
CA SER A 89 -0.51 -0.50 -5.19
C SER A 89 0.28 0.77 -4.89
N PHE A 90 -0.01 1.44 -3.78
CA PHE A 90 0.67 2.67 -3.38
C PHE A 90 2.19 2.52 -3.24
N VAL A 91 2.69 1.30 -2.98
CA VAL A 91 4.13 0.99 -2.98
C VAL A 91 4.62 0.59 -4.36
N THR A 92 4.14 -0.53 -4.90
CA THR A 92 4.80 -1.20 -6.03
C THR A 92 4.16 -0.96 -7.40
N GLY A 93 2.99 -0.31 -7.46
CA GLY A 93 2.22 -0.18 -8.70
C GLY A 93 2.89 0.69 -9.75
N ALA A 94 2.85 0.28 -11.02
CA ALA A 94 3.48 0.99 -12.12
C ALA A 94 2.66 0.98 -13.43
N ASP A 95 1.33 0.81 -13.35
CA ASP A 95 0.45 0.78 -14.53
C ASP A 95 0.48 2.06 -15.35
N GLU A 96 0.52 3.21 -14.65
CA GLU A 96 0.51 4.53 -15.25
C GLU A 96 1.76 5.30 -14.79
N PRO A 97 2.26 6.25 -15.58
CA PRO A 97 3.39 7.09 -15.18
C PRO A 97 3.03 8.04 -14.01
N LEU A 98 4.06 8.56 -13.33
CA LEU A 98 3.92 9.47 -12.18
C LEU A 98 2.95 10.64 -12.42
N ARG A 99 2.95 11.20 -13.64
CA ARG A 99 2.06 12.31 -14.04
C ARG A 99 0.56 11.98 -14.02
N LYS A 100 0.19 10.70 -13.94
CA LYS A 100 -1.20 10.21 -13.92
C LYS A 100 -1.55 9.43 -12.65
N HIS A 101 -0.59 8.70 -12.09
CA HIS A 101 -0.79 7.91 -10.87
C HIS A 101 0.45 7.94 -10.00
N ILE A 102 0.31 8.50 -8.81
CA ILE A 102 1.38 8.52 -7.80
C ILE A 102 1.47 7.13 -7.17
N THR A 103 2.64 6.51 -7.25
CA THR A 103 3.04 5.34 -6.46
C THR A 103 4.49 5.55 -6.05
N LEU A 104 4.94 4.87 -4.99
CA LEU A 104 6.36 4.93 -4.64
C LEU A 104 7.25 4.41 -5.79
N ALA A 105 6.84 3.33 -6.46
CA ALA A 105 7.51 2.80 -7.64
C ALA A 105 7.67 3.85 -8.75
N ASN A 106 6.62 4.61 -9.07
CA ASN A 106 6.68 5.65 -10.10
C ASN A 106 7.56 6.83 -9.72
N ILE A 107 7.65 7.15 -8.43
CA ILE A 107 8.55 8.18 -7.90
C ILE A 107 9.99 7.69 -7.97
N LEU A 108 10.29 6.50 -7.45
CA LEU A 108 11.63 5.91 -7.50
C LEU A 108 12.12 5.70 -8.93
N LYS A 109 11.24 5.40 -9.89
CA LYS A 109 11.58 5.35 -11.32
C LYS A 109 12.07 6.68 -11.90
N GLN A 110 11.77 7.82 -11.26
CA GLN A 110 12.37 9.11 -11.66
C GLN A 110 13.87 9.18 -11.27
N PHE A 111 14.28 8.43 -10.24
CA PHE A 111 15.67 8.35 -9.77
C PHE A 111 16.44 7.20 -10.43
N ASN A 112 15.77 6.07 -10.63
CA ASN A 112 16.32 4.87 -11.27
C ASN A 112 15.28 4.26 -12.22
N PRO A 113 15.32 4.58 -13.53
CA PRO A 113 14.38 4.03 -14.51
C PRO A 113 14.40 2.49 -14.59
N SER A 114 15.52 1.86 -14.24
CA SER A 114 15.72 0.41 -14.24
C SER A 114 15.30 -0.27 -12.93
N LEU A 115 14.43 0.36 -12.13
CA LEU A 115 13.93 -0.21 -10.87
C LEU A 115 13.20 -1.54 -11.09
N ILE A 116 13.67 -2.60 -10.42
CA ILE A 116 13.13 -3.96 -10.52
C ILE A 116 12.12 -4.22 -9.40
N GLY A 117 11.19 -5.15 -9.63
CA GLY A 117 10.25 -5.65 -8.62
C GLY A 117 8.87 -5.00 -8.62
N VAL A 118 8.68 -3.96 -9.43
CA VAL A 118 7.40 -3.25 -9.60
C VAL A 118 6.30 -4.14 -10.19
N SER A 119 5.06 -3.80 -9.84
CA SER A 119 3.84 -4.52 -10.17
C SER A 119 3.06 -3.86 -11.31
N TYR A 120 2.31 -4.64 -12.07
CA TYR A 120 1.47 -4.17 -13.18
C TYR A 120 0.10 -4.87 -13.17
N GLY A 121 -0.84 -4.38 -13.97
CA GLY A 121 -2.15 -4.96 -14.23
C GLY A 121 -2.96 -5.34 -12.99
N SER A 122 -3.77 -6.37 -13.17
CA SER A 122 -4.64 -6.95 -12.15
C SER A 122 -4.37 -8.45 -11.97
N GLY A 123 -4.73 -8.97 -10.79
CA GLY A 123 -4.55 -10.37 -10.40
C GLY A 123 -3.16 -10.69 -9.82
N TYR A 124 -3.08 -11.83 -9.12
CA TYR A 124 -1.86 -12.25 -8.40
C TYR A 124 -0.68 -12.63 -9.32
N HIS A 125 -0.93 -12.89 -10.60
CA HIS A 125 0.10 -13.25 -11.57
C HIS A 125 0.94 -12.04 -12.04
N LYS A 126 0.55 -10.80 -11.69
CA LYS A 126 1.23 -9.57 -12.10
C LYS A 126 1.87 -8.79 -10.93
N THR A 127 2.05 -9.44 -9.79
CA THR A 127 2.50 -8.77 -8.55
C THR A 127 4.02 -8.67 -8.44
N ASN A 128 4.79 -9.36 -9.28
CA ASN A 128 6.25 -9.34 -9.29
C ASN A 128 6.87 -9.55 -7.89
N PHE A 129 7.50 -8.55 -7.25
CA PHE A 129 8.05 -8.66 -5.89
C PHE A 129 7.13 -8.11 -4.79
N ASN A 130 5.88 -7.79 -5.12
CA ASN A 130 4.81 -7.67 -4.15
C ASN A 130 4.24 -9.07 -3.84
N VAL A 131 4.61 -9.59 -2.68
CA VAL A 131 4.20 -10.91 -2.17
C VAL A 131 3.05 -10.81 -1.16
N ALA A 132 2.48 -9.61 -0.98
CA ALA A 132 1.31 -9.41 -0.15
C ALA A 132 0.09 -10.17 -0.69
N VAL A 133 -0.74 -10.66 0.22
CA VAL A 133 -1.95 -11.42 -0.12
C VAL A 133 -3.12 -10.90 0.70
N CYS A 134 -4.25 -10.73 0.03
CA CYS A 134 -5.48 -10.32 0.69
C CYS A 134 -5.85 -11.33 1.78
N ARG A 135 -6.22 -10.82 2.97
CA ARG A 135 -6.58 -11.59 4.17
C ARG A 135 -5.44 -12.25 4.93
N ASN A 136 -4.18 -12.05 4.52
CA ASN A 136 -3.04 -12.51 5.29
C ASN A 136 -2.94 -11.76 6.63
N GLN A 137 -2.44 -12.48 7.62
CA GLN A 137 -2.12 -12.04 8.96
C GLN A 137 -0.60 -11.94 9.14
N SER A 138 -0.17 -11.42 10.29
CA SER A 138 1.25 -11.34 10.63
C SER A 138 1.96 -12.71 10.56
N VAL A 139 1.27 -13.81 10.91
CA VAL A 139 1.83 -15.18 10.85
C VAL A 139 2.25 -15.59 9.42
N ASP A 140 1.60 -15.03 8.40
CA ASP A 140 1.90 -15.33 7.00
C ASP A 140 3.16 -14.60 6.50
N LEU A 141 3.70 -13.64 7.25
CA LEU A 141 4.90 -12.90 6.85
C LEU A 141 6.11 -13.81 6.68
N VAL A 142 6.21 -14.89 7.47
CA VAL A 142 7.29 -15.89 7.34
C VAL A 142 7.26 -16.55 5.97
N TRP A 143 6.07 -16.96 5.50
CA TRP A 143 5.90 -17.51 4.15
C TRP A 143 6.19 -16.45 3.08
N GLN A 144 5.69 -15.22 3.27
CA GLN A 144 5.92 -14.13 2.32
C GLN A 144 7.41 -13.78 2.18
N ALA A 145 8.18 -13.77 3.27
CA ALA A 145 9.62 -13.53 3.23
C ALA A 145 10.34 -14.60 2.40
N LYS A 146 10.00 -15.88 2.62
CA LYS A 146 10.54 -17.01 1.83
C LYS A 146 10.15 -16.92 0.36
N GLU A 147 8.89 -16.59 0.07
CA GLU A 147 8.39 -16.42 -1.29
C GLU A 147 9.09 -15.25 -2.00
N LEU A 148 9.33 -14.13 -1.31
CA LEU A 148 10.08 -13.01 -1.87
C LEU A 148 11.51 -13.41 -2.23
N ILE A 149 12.23 -14.08 -1.32
CA ILE A 149 13.58 -14.60 -1.58
C ILE A 149 13.58 -15.55 -2.78
N ARG A 150 12.60 -16.46 -2.86
CA ARG A 150 12.44 -17.38 -4.01
C ARG A 150 12.24 -16.62 -5.32
N ARG A 151 11.42 -15.56 -5.34
CA ARG A 151 11.20 -14.72 -6.53
C ARG A 151 12.45 -13.94 -6.93
N ILE A 152 13.21 -13.42 -5.96
CA ILE A 152 14.48 -12.73 -6.20
C ILE A 152 15.47 -13.68 -6.87
N ASN A 153 15.70 -14.85 -6.25
CA ASN A 153 16.66 -15.84 -6.73
C ASN A 153 16.31 -16.41 -8.11
N SER A 154 15.02 -16.54 -8.42
CA SER A 154 14.57 -17.08 -9.72
C SER A 154 14.59 -16.07 -10.86
N LYS A 155 14.49 -14.76 -10.56
CA LYS A 155 14.40 -13.74 -11.60
C LYS A 155 15.71 -13.03 -11.89
N GLU A 156 16.56 -12.81 -10.89
CA GLU A 156 17.68 -11.88 -11.03
C GLU A 156 18.81 -12.20 -10.05
N THR A 157 19.74 -13.05 -10.48
CA THR A 157 20.91 -13.49 -9.68
C THR A 157 21.79 -12.33 -9.21
N GLY A 158 21.78 -11.21 -9.92
CA GLY A 158 22.54 -10.00 -9.59
C GLY A 158 21.97 -9.14 -8.46
N LEU A 159 20.79 -9.44 -7.90
CA LEU A 159 20.17 -8.59 -6.88
C LEU A 159 20.77 -8.71 -5.49
N LEU A 160 21.40 -9.84 -5.14
CA LEU A 160 21.92 -10.05 -3.79
C LEU A 160 22.85 -8.91 -3.36
N GLY A 161 23.79 -8.50 -4.23
CA GLY A 161 24.69 -7.38 -3.97
C GLY A 161 24.13 -5.97 -4.21
N LYS A 162 22.83 -5.76 -4.43
CA LYS A 162 22.25 -4.43 -4.72
C LYS A 162 21.36 -3.94 -3.59
N TRP A 163 21.20 -2.62 -3.45
CA TRP A 163 20.30 -2.07 -2.44
C TRP A 163 18.84 -2.35 -2.76
N LYS A 164 18.12 -2.86 -1.76
CA LYS A 164 16.72 -3.26 -1.80
C LYS A 164 15.94 -2.41 -0.81
N LEU A 165 14.75 -2.01 -1.21
CA LEU A 165 13.78 -1.35 -0.33
C LEU A 165 12.53 -2.22 -0.25
N ILE A 166 12.24 -2.75 0.93
CA ILE A 166 11.14 -3.69 1.17
C ILE A 166 10.13 -3.03 2.10
N PHE A 167 8.87 -2.98 1.71
CA PHE A 167 7.79 -2.47 2.57
C PHE A 167 7.00 -3.60 3.22
N MET A 168 6.68 -3.42 4.50
CA MET A 168 5.86 -4.35 5.26
C MET A 168 4.64 -3.60 5.84
N PHE A 169 3.44 -4.08 5.53
CA PHE A 169 2.19 -3.60 6.14
C PHE A 169 1.25 -4.77 6.39
N VAL A 170 0.97 -5.08 7.66
CA VAL A 170 0.09 -6.17 8.06
C VAL A 170 -0.59 -5.82 9.38
N GLY A 171 -1.64 -6.56 9.73
CA GLY A 171 -2.31 -6.45 11.02
C GLY A 171 -3.81 -6.22 10.91
N THR A 172 -4.32 -5.85 9.72
CA THR A 172 -5.76 -5.59 9.53
C THR A 172 -6.61 -6.82 9.81
N TYR A 173 -6.12 -8.00 9.42
CA TYR A 173 -6.76 -9.28 9.71
C TYR A 173 -6.38 -9.88 11.07
N ASP A 174 -5.25 -9.45 11.66
CA ASP A 174 -4.83 -9.78 13.03
C ASP A 174 -5.76 -9.15 14.09
N LEU A 175 -6.44 -8.04 13.75
CA LEU A 175 -7.53 -7.45 14.53
C LEU A 175 -8.85 -8.26 14.48
N GLY A 176 -8.86 -9.42 13.82
CA GLY A 176 -10.07 -10.19 13.54
C GLY A 176 -10.89 -9.62 12.37
N ARG A 177 -12.11 -10.13 12.16
CA ARG A 177 -13.00 -9.55 11.12
C ARG A 177 -13.34 -8.11 11.51
N LEU A 178 -12.97 -7.17 10.64
CA LEU A 178 -13.32 -5.75 10.74
C LEU A 178 -14.76 -5.49 10.26
N ASN A 179 -15.73 -6.31 10.69
CA ASN A 179 -17.14 -6.12 10.40
C ASN A 179 -18.00 -6.41 11.63
N CYS A 180 -19.29 -6.07 11.51
CA CYS A 180 -20.24 -6.04 12.61
C CYS A 180 -21.21 -7.23 12.65
N ARG A 181 -21.15 -8.14 11.67
CA ARG A 181 -22.21 -9.14 11.39
C ARG A 181 -21.92 -10.54 11.90
N ASP A 182 -20.71 -10.80 12.39
CA ASP A 182 -20.26 -12.16 12.65
C ASP A 182 -19.77 -12.26 14.10
N PRO A 183 -20.39 -13.08 14.96
CA PRO A 183 -19.83 -13.40 16.27
C PRO A 183 -18.50 -14.13 16.06
N ILE A 184 -17.41 -13.37 16.03
CA ILE A 184 -16.00 -13.75 16.14
C ILE A 184 -15.70 -15.20 15.70
N THR A 185 -15.83 -15.48 14.40
CA THR A 185 -15.26 -16.73 13.86
C THR A 185 -13.72 -16.69 13.86
N LYS A 186 -13.12 -15.48 13.94
CA LYS A 186 -11.67 -15.26 14.16
C LYS A 186 -11.41 -14.23 15.25
N LYS A 187 -10.80 -14.66 16.36
CA LYS A 187 -10.37 -13.79 17.46
C LYS A 187 -9.15 -12.96 17.04
N PRO A 188 -9.04 -11.70 17.50
CA PRO A 188 -7.80 -10.95 17.35
C PRO A 188 -6.63 -11.66 18.03
N ILE A 189 -5.40 -11.47 17.53
CA ILE A 189 -4.20 -12.01 18.19
C ILE A 189 -3.60 -11.01 19.18
N GLY A 190 -2.86 -11.52 20.17
CA GLY A 190 -2.18 -10.68 21.15
C GLY A 190 -0.92 -10.01 20.60
N ARG A 191 -0.47 -8.95 21.28
CA ARG A 191 0.76 -8.20 21.01
C ARG A 191 1.99 -9.10 20.87
N SER A 192 2.18 -10.06 21.77
CA SER A 192 3.37 -10.92 21.78
C SER A 192 3.47 -11.80 20.54
N THR A 193 2.36 -12.40 20.11
CA THR A 193 2.28 -13.18 18.87
C THR A 193 2.58 -12.31 17.65
N PHE A 194 2.00 -11.09 17.60
CA PHE A 194 2.27 -10.14 16.52
C PHE A 194 3.77 -9.77 16.46
N LYS A 195 4.40 -9.44 17.60
CA LYS A 195 5.85 -9.15 17.70
C LYS A 195 6.70 -10.32 17.22
N GLN A 196 6.39 -11.53 17.67
CA GLN A 196 7.12 -12.74 17.26
C GLN A 196 7.07 -12.95 15.74
N ASN A 197 5.87 -12.85 15.14
CA ASN A 197 5.69 -13.03 13.70
C ASN A 197 6.51 -12.03 12.87
N LEU A 198 6.56 -10.76 13.29
CA LEU A 198 7.37 -9.74 12.62
C LEU A 198 8.87 -10.06 12.74
N ILE A 199 9.34 -10.40 13.95
CA ILE A 199 10.75 -10.73 14.20
C ILE A 199 11.18 -11.94 13.36
N GLU A 200 10.38 -13.00 13.30
CA GLU A 200 10.71 -14.20 12.52
C GLU A 200 10.84 -13.90 11.01
N ALA A 201 9.93 -13.09 10.46
CA ALA A 201 10.02 -12.67 9.07
C ALA A 201 11.25 -11.77 8.80
N LEU A 202 11.54 -10.83 9.69
CA LEU A 202 12.70 -9.93 9.58
C LEU A 202 14.03 -10.70 9.68
N LEU A 203 14.14 -11.70 10.56
CA LEU A 203 15.30 -12.58 10.65
C LEU A 203 15.54 -13.36 9.35
N ILE A 204 14.47 -13.81 8.68
CA ILE A 204 14.58 -14.47 7.38
C ILE A 204 15.11 -13.49 6.32
N LEU A 205 14.57 -12.27 6.27
CA LEU A 205 15.04 -11.24 5.33
C LEU A 205 16.52 -10.89 5.58
N GLN A 206 16.90 -10.59 6.83
CA GLN A 206 18.26 -10.20 7.20
C GLN A 206 19.30 -11.26 6.82
N ARG A 207 19.00 -12.55 7.08
CA ARG A 207 19.93 -13.65 6.78
C ARG A 207 20.14 -13.90 5.28
N ASN A 208 19.20 -13.50 4.42
CA ASN A 208 19.19 -13.89 3.02
C ASN A 208 19.32 -12.72 2.05
N LEU A 209 19.06 -11.48 2.49
CA LEU A 209 19.02 -10.29 1.65
C LEU A 209 19.92 -9.20 2.22
N PRO A 210 21.23 -9.25 1.97
CA PRO A 210 22.14 -8.15 2.31
C PRO A 210 21.76 -6.89 1.54
N ARG A 211 22.21 -5.72 2.01
CA ARG A 211 21.91 -4.40 1.43
C ARG A 211 20.40 -4.15 1.35
N THR A 212 19.71 -4.19 2.48
CA THR A 212 18.26 -4.09 2.54
C THR A 212 17.79 -3.08 3.59
N ILE A 213 16.95 -2.14 3.17
CA ILE A 213 16.14 -1.32 4.06
C ILE A 213 14.74 -1.93 4.11
N VAL A 214 14.32 -2.41 5.28
CA VAL A 214 12.94 -2.82 5.52
C VAL A 214 12.17 -1.66 6.16
N SER A 215 11.16 -1.17 5.46
CA SER A 215 10.26 -0.13 5.95
C SER A 215 8.96 -0.72 6.46
N ILE A 216 8.75 -0.71 7.78
CA ILE A 216 7.50 -1.12 8.40
C ILE A 216 6.55 0.08 8.40
N ILE A 217 5.36 -0.09 7.85
CA ILE A 217 4.29 0.91 7.88
C ILE A 217 3.33 0.51 9.01
N PRO A 218 3.25 1.28 10.12
CA PRO A 218 2.27 1.04 11.17
C PRO A 218 0.85 1.17 10.64
N MET A 219 -0.08 0.51 11.30
CA MET A 219 -1.50 0.62 10.95
C MET A 219 -2.04 2.00 11.35
N TRP A 220 -2.88 2.60 10.52
CA TRP A 220 -3.72 3.69 11.01
C TRP A 220 -4.77 3.16 12.00
N SER A 221 -5.47 4.07 12.68
CA SER A 221 -6.50 3.68 13.65
C SER A 221 -7.55 2.75 13.04
N SER A 222 -7.92 1.70 13.78
CA SER A 222 -8.98 0.80 13.33
C SER A 222 -10.33 1.49 13.10
N ASN A 223 -10.54 2.68 13.69
CA ASN A 223 -11.70 3.54 13.44
C ASN A 223 -11.78 4.04 12.00
N VAL A 224 -10.67 4.20 11.29
CA VAL A 224 -10.68 4.62 9.89
C VAL A 224 -11.41 3.57 9.04
N PHE A 225 -11.15 2.28 9.29
CA PHE A 225 -11.79 1.17 8.58
C PHE A 225 -13.28 1.08 8.90
N ILE A 226 -13.60 1.04 10.20
CA ILE A 226 -14.97 0.84 10.69
C ILE A 226 -15.83 2.07 10.37
N GLY A 227 -15.26 3.26 10.56
CA GLY A 227 -15.90 4.53 10.27
C GLY A 227 -16.23 4.69 8.79
N ALA A 228 -15.34 4.29 7.87
CA ALA A 228 -15.61 4.40 6.44
C ALA A 228 -16.80 3.54 5.99
N GLN A 229 -16.87 2.30 6.46
CA GLN A 229 -18.02 1.42 6.21
C GLN A 229 -19.32 1.95 6.80
N TYR A 230 -19.26 2.64 7.94
CA TYR A 230 -20.42 3.27 8.57
C TYR A 230 -20.87 4.52 7.83
N GLN A 231 -19.95 5.45 7.52
CA GLN A 231 -20.23 6.74 6.88
C GLN A 231 -20.74 6.58 5.44
N SER A 232 -20.33 5.53 4.74
CA SER A 232 -20.84 5.21 3.40
C SER A 232 -22.31 4.77 3.35
N LYS A 233 -22.88 4.41 4.51
CA LYS A 233 -24.29 4.04 4.62
C LYS A 233 -25.06 5.21 5.21
N ASN A 234 -26.15 5.61 4.55
CA ASN A 234 -27.13 6.50 5.17
C ASN A 234 -27.57 5.90 6.51
N ALA A 235 -27.77 6.73 7.54
CA ALA A 235 -28.18 6.25 8.87
C ALA A 235 -29.44 5.36 8.86
N TYR A 236 -30.30 5.53 7.85
CA TYR A 236 -31.49 4.72 7.60
C TYR A 236 -31.24 3.35 6.93
N LYS A 237 -30.09 3.18 6.26
CA LYS A 237 -29.68 1.93 5.59
C LYS A 237 -28.87 1.00 6.48
N LEU A 238 -28.48 1.45 7.68
CA LEU A 238 -27.81 0.61 8.67
C LEU A 238 -28.84 -0.30 9.32
N THR A 239 -28.54 -1.60 9.36
CA THR A 239 -29.35 -2.55 10.15
C THR A 239 -29.27 -2.20 11.63
N THR A 240 -30.24 -2.65 12.43
CA THR A 240 -30.20 -2.50 13.90
C THR A 240 -28.92 -3.07 14.51
N GLU A 241 -28.42 -4.18 13.94
CA GLU A 241 -27.14 -4.79 14.31
C GLU A 241 -25.94 -3.90 13.96
N GLU A 242 -25.93 -3.25 12.80
CA GLU A 242 -24.85 -2.34 12.39
C GLU A 242 -24.84 -1.05 13.25
N LYS A 243 -26.01 -0.54 13.62
CA LYS A 243 -26.15 0.57 14.60
C LYS A 243 -25.68 0.15 15.99
N SER A 244 -26.09 -1.04 16.44
CA SER A 244 -25.65 -1.62 17.71
C SER A 244 -24.13 -1.83 17.73
N CYS A 245 -23.53 -2.34 16.66
CA CYS A 245 -22.08 -2.50 16.55
C CYS A 245 -21.29 -1.18 16.61
N TRP A 246 -21.80 -0.11 15.99
CA TRP A 246 -21.21 1.22 16.15
C TRP A 246 -21.25 1.68 17.62
N SER A 247 -22.35 1.36 18.31
CA SER A 247 -22.55 1.63 19.74
C SER A 247 -21.83 0.63 20.67
N LEU A 248 -21.38 -0.53 20.17
CA LEU A 248 -20.58 -1.53 20.90
C LEU A 248 -19.15 -1.02 21.07
N GLN A 249 -19.04 -0.02 21.95
CA GLN A 249 -17.83 0.70 22.29
C GLN A 249 -16.70 -0.27 22.69
N ARG A 250 -17.03 -1.44 23.27
CA ARG A 250 -16.07 -2.46 23.68
C ARG A 250 -15.21 -2.99 22.53
N TRP A 251 -15.80 -3.36 21.40
CA TRP A 251 -15.04 -3.94 20.27
C TRP A 251 -14.20 -2.90 19.55
N ARG A 252 -14.74 -1.68 19.41
CA ARG A 252 -14.00 -0.55 18.86
C ARG A 252 -12.80 -0.19 19.73
N LYS A 253 -13.01 0.01 21.03
CA LYS A 253 -11.94 0.25 22.01
C LYS A 253 -10.89 -0.86 22.00
N MET A 254 -11.30 -2.13 21.92
CA MET A 254 -10.35 -3.24 21.87
C MET A 254 -9.53 -3.26 20.59
N ARG A 255 -10.13 -3.01 19.41
CA ARG A 255 -9.37 -2.94 18.15
C ARG A 255 -8.46 -1.73 18.10
N GLU A 256 -8.90 -0.57 18.61
CA GLU A 256 -8.03 0.60 18.77
C GLU A 256 -6.85 0.32 19.71
N PHE A 257 -7.11 -0.33 20.85
CA PHE A 257 -6.07 -0.76 21.78
C PHE A 257 -5.06 -1.68 21.09
N LEU A 258 -5.52 -2.75 20.43
CA LEU A 258 -4.63 -3.68 19.72
C LEU A 258 -3.88 -3.01 18.56
N THR A 259 -4.51 -2.09 17.83
CA THR A 259 -3.84 -1.30 16.78
C THR A 259 -2.68 -0.49 17.39
N SER A 260 -2.92 0.15 18.53
CA SER A 260 -1.88 0.88 19.28
C SER A 260 -0.76 -0.06 19.73
N GLU A 261 -1.09 -1.23 20.26
CA GLU A 261 -0.09 -2.23 20.68
C GLU A 261 0.73 -2.78 19.50
N TYR A 262 0.12 -3.02 18.35
CA TYR A 262 0.83 -3.46 17.14
C TYR A 262 1.75 -2.36 16.60
N ASN A 263 1.31 -1.10 16.64
CA ASN A 263 2.16 0.03 16.25
C ASN A 263 3.35 0.17 17.20
N LYS A 264 3.14 0.06 18.52
CA LYS A 264 4.23 0.04 19.52
C LYS A 264 5.25 -1.05 19.21
N VAL A 265 4.81 -2.24 18.81
CA VAL A 265 5.71 -3.32 18.41
C VAL A 265 6.61 -2.92 17.22
N ALA A 266 6.07 -2.24 16.21
CA ALA A 266 6.89 -1.76 15.08
C ALA A 266 7.98 -0.78 15.54
N TYR A 267 7.63 0.14 16.46
CA TYR A 267 8.59 1.08 17.05
C TYR A 267 9.61 0.42 17.96
N GLU A 268 9.20 -0.56 18.78
CA GLU A 268 10.11 -1.36 19.59
C GLU A 268 11.12 -2.08 18.71
N ILE A 269 10.67 -2.77 17.65
CA ILE A 269 11.57 -3.48 16.73
C ILE A 269 12.61 -2.53 16.12
N GLN A 270 12.21 -1.30 15.76
CA GLN A 270 13.13 -0.29 15.25
C GLN A 270 14.10 0.19 16.36
N ASN A 271 13.56 0.58 17.52
CA ASN A 271 14.33 1.23 18.59
C ASN A 271 15.20 0.28 19.41
N ASP A 272 14.85 -1.01 19.43
CA ASP A 272 15.68 -2.07 20.02
C ASP A 272 16.96 -2.30 19.17
N ARG A 273 17.00 -1.78 17.93
CA ARG A 273 18.13 -1.82 16.99
C ARG A 273 18.69 -3.22 16.70
N ILE A 274 17.92 -4.28 17.02
CA ILE A 274 18.34 -5.69 16.84
C ILE A 274 18.62 -6.07 15.39
N PHE A 275 18.06 -5.33 14.44
CA PHE A 275 18.25 -5.54 13.01
C PHE A 275 19.20 -4.53 12.37
N GLU A 276 19.79 -3.62 13.12
CA GLU A 276 20.73 -2.66 12.55
C GLU A 276 22.10 -3.30 12.28
N ALA A 277 22.52 -3.22 11.04
CA ALA A 277 23.83 -3.57 10.55
C ALA A 277 24.23 -2.57 9.46
N ASP A 278 25.49 -2.62 9.02
CA ASP A 278 25.95 -1.75 7.92
C ASP A 278 25.05 -1.94 6.69
N ASP A 279 24.71 -3.17 6.33
CA ASP A 279 23.95 -3.46 5.12
C ASP A 279 22.46 -3.78 5.36
N PHE A 280 21.94 -3.60 6.57
CA PHE A 280 20.55 -3.90 6.89
C PHE A 280 19.99 -2.92 7.94
N ALA A 281 18.79 -2.40 7.69
CA ALA A 281 18.07 -1.63 8.71
C ALA A 281 16.56 -1.86 8.63
N VAL A 282 15.91 -1.71 9.78
CA VAL A 282 14.45 -1.65 9.90
C VAL A 282 14.06 -0.23 10.28
N VAL A 283 13.15 0.38 9.52
CA VAL A 283 12.71 1.76 9.71
C VAL A 283 11.18 1.82 9.71
N VAL A 284 10.60 2.55 10.66
CA VAL A 284 9.17 2.80 10.75
C VAL A 284 8.79 4.02 9.91
N GLN A 285 7.73 3.88 9.12
CA GLN A 285 7.14 4.93 8.29
C GLN A 285 5.80 5.38 8.90
N ASP A 286 5.87 6.28 9.89
CA ASP A 286 4.77 6.68 10.77
C ASP A 286 3.76 7.69 10.19
N PHE A 287 3.76 7.88 8.86
CA PHE A 287 2.86 8.85 8.21
C PHE A 287 1.37 8.52 8.43
N MET A 288 1.04 7.30 8.87
CA MET A 288 -0.31 6.84 9.20
C MET A 288 -0.71 7.03 10.66
N ASP A 289 0.22 7.27 11.59
CA ASP A 289 -0.02 7.21 13.04
C ASP A 289 -1.11 8.14 13.54
N LYS A 290 -1.26 9.29 12.89
CA LYS A 290 -2.25 10.31 13.26
C LYS A 290 -3.52 10.26 12.43
N ILE A 291 -3.63 9.32 11.49
CA ILE A 291 -4.86 9.09 10.75
C ILE A 291 -5.80 8.30 11.67
N THR A 292 -6.60 9.03 12.45
CA THR A 292 -7.48 8.47 13.48
C THR A 292 -8.97 8.48 13.10
N ASP A 293 -9.35 9.30 12.11
CA ASP A 293 -10.69 9.37 11.55
C ASP A 293 -10.66 9.12 10.03
N VAL A 294 -11.84 8.86 9.47
CA VAL A 294 -12.02 8.76 8.02
C VAL A 294 -11.52 10.02 7.31
N PHE A 295 -11.09 9.85 6.06
CA PHE A 295 -10.70 11.00 5.24
C PHE A 295 -11.91 11.90 4.96
N ARG A 296 -11.68 13.21 5.07
CA ARG A 296 -12.69 14.26 4.95
C ARG A 296 -12.33 15.20 3.79
N THR A 297 -13.34 15.59 3.04
CA THR A 297 -13.26 16.62 1.99
C THR A 297 -13.04 18.01 2.62
N ASP A 298 -12.81 19.01 1.77
CA ASP A 298 -12.60 20.39 2.19
C ASP A 298 -13.80 20.99 2.94
N THR A 299 -15.01 20.45 2.77
CA THR A 299 -16.22 20.85 3.50
C THR A 299 -16.45 20.06 4.79
N GLY A 300 -15.55 19.13 5.14
CA GLY A 300 -15.72 18.23 6.29
C GLY A 300 -16.61 17.01 6.03
N ALA A 301 -17.12 16.83 4.80
CA ALA A 301 -17.88 15.63 4.44
C ALA A 301 -16.96 14.41 4.27
N TYR A 302 -17.49 13.19 4.44
CA TYR A 302 -16.78 11.94 4.16
C TYR A 302 -16.25 11.91 2.72
N ASP A 303 -14.96 11.68 2.54
CA ASP A 303 -14.32 11.67 1.21
C ASP A 303 -14.36 10.27 0.61
N GLU A 304 -15.50 9.92 0.01
CA GLU A 304 -15.74 8.63 -0.64
C GLU A 304 -14.67 8.28 -1.67
N LYS A 305 -14.05 9.28 -2.32
CA LYS A 305 -13.02 9.06 -3.34
C LYS A 305 -11.78 8.37 -2.78
N MET A 306 -11.52 8.45 -1.48
CA MET A 306 -10.39 7.76 -0.84
C MET A 306 -10.58 6.25 -0.77
N TYR A 307 -11.81 5.77 -0.84
CA TYR A 307 -12.17 4.38 -0.54
C TYR A 307 -12.65 3.65 -1.78
N ALA A 308 -12.36 2.36 -1.85
CA ALA A 308 -12.91 1.47 -2.86
C ALA A 308 -14.40 1.21 -2.60
N SER A 309 -15.07 0.50 -3.51
CA SER A 309 -16.52 0.23 -3.45
C SER A 309 -17.00 -0.48 -2.18
N ASN A 310 -16.10 -1.15 -1.44
CA ASN A 310 -16.44 -1.82 -0.19
C ASN A 310 -16.24 -0.93 1.06
N HIS A 311 -15.83 0.33 0.89
CA HIS A 311 -15.55 1.32 1.94
C HIS A 311 -14.63 0.83 3.06
N LEU A 312 -13.74 -0.10 2.72
CA LEU A 312 -12.70 -0.64 3.59
C LEU A 312 -11.34 -0.42 2.93
N HIS A 313 -11.16 -0.97 1.74
CA HIS A 313 -9.92 -0.80 0.98
C HIS A 313 -9.87 0.59 0.33
N LEU A 314 -8.69 0.96 -0.17
CA LEU A 314 -8.47 2.22 -0.85
C LEU A 314 -8.84 2.11 -2.32
N SER A 315 -9.40 3.19 -2.86
CA SER A 315 -9.54 3.34 -4.31
C SER A 315 -8.16 3.53 -4.96
N LYS A 316 -8.14 3.62 -6.30
CA LYS A 316 -6.97 4.08 -7.04
C LYS A 316 -6.50 5.47 -6.58
N TYR A 317 -7.43 6.39 -6.31
CA TYR A 317 -7.11 7.70 -5.74
C TYR A 317 -6.55 7.61 -4.31
N GLY A 318 -7.14 6.78 -3.45
CA GLY A 318 -6.66 6.57 -2.08
C GLY A 318 -5.24 6.00 -2.02
N ASN A 319 -4.92 5.04 -2.88
CA ASN A 319 -3.56 4.52 -3.03
C ASN A 319 -2.57 5.63 -3.43
N ALA A 320 -2.94 6.49 -4.39
CA ALA A 320 -2.08 7.60 -4.81
C ALA A 320 -1.80 8.60 -3.68
N MET A 321 -2.79 8.86 -2.84
CA MET A 321 -2.67 9.76 -1.69
C MET A 321 -1.71 9.21 -0.63
N LEU A 322 -1.76 7.91 -0.33
CA LEU A 322 -0.82 7.27 0.58
C LEU A 322 0.59 7.19 0.02
N ALA A 323 0.76 6.89 -1.27
CA ALA A 323 2.06 6.87 -1.91
C ALA A 323 2.80 8.20 -1.75
N LYS A 324 2.04 9.30 -1.85
CA LYS A 324 2.53 10.66 -1.67
C LYS A 324 3.04 10.92 -0.25
N LEU A 325 2.28 10.48 0.76
CA LEU A 325 2.68 10.57 2.18
C LEU A 325 3.92 9.72 2.45
N LEU A 326 3.91 8.49 1.95
CA LEU A 326 5.00 7.54 2.11
C LEU A 326 6.31 8.08 1.53
N TRP A 327 6.30 8.61 0.30
CA TRP A 327 7.50 9.18 -0.31
C TRP A 327 8.11 10.29 0.53
N ASN A 328 7.29 11.24 0.99
CA ASN A 328 7.79 12.34 1.80
C ASN A 328 8.33 11.86 3.14
N SER A 329 7.69 10.84 3.73
CA SER A 329 8.12 10.20 4.97
C SER A 329 9.51 9.55 4.85
N LEU A 330 9.86 8.99 3.69
CA LEU A 330 11.20 8.41 3.44
C LEU A 330 12.32 9.45 3.45
N LEU A 331 12.00 10.72 3.20
CA LEU A 331 12.95 11.83 3.17
C LEU A 331 12.92 12.68 4.46
N GLU A 332 12.13 12.29 5.45
CA GLU A 332 11.99 12.99 6.72
C GLU A 332 12.70 12.22 7.85
N PRO A 333 13.42 12.91 8.75
CA PRO A 333 14.12 12.26 9.85
C PRO A 333 13.17 11.39 10.68
N VAL A 334 13.64 10.24 11.13
CA VAL A 334 12.91 9.37 12.06
C VAL A 334 12.53 10.18 13.31
N GLY A 335 11.27 10.08 13.74
CA GLY A 335 10.72 10.87 14.85
C GLY A 335 10.24 12.29 14.47
N GLN A 336 10.59 12.81 13.30
CA GLN A 336 10.24 14.16 12.83
C GLN A 336 9.42 14.17 11.52
N LYS A 337 8.77 13.05 11.23
CA LYS A 337 7.95 12.87 10.03
C LYS A 337 6.66 13.72 10.11
N ALA A 338 6.36 14.39 9.01
CA ALA A 338 5.25 15.32 8.92
C ALA A 338 3.92 14.57 8.93
N LYS A 339 3.07 14.93 9.89
CA LYS A 339 1.73 14.33 10.04
C LYS A 339 0.72 15.19 9.31
N ARG A 340 0.07 14.63 8.28
CA ARG A 340 -0.94 15.33 7.46
C ARG A 340 -2.25 14.55 7.45
N LEU A 341 -3.29 15.18 7.96
CA LEU A 341 -4.49 14.46 8.44
C LEU A 341 -5.72 14.63 7.54
N THR A 342 -5.67 15.55 6.58
CA THR A 342 -6.83 15.88 5.73
C THR A 342 -6.57 15.61 4.26
N SER A 343 -7.60 15.22 3.50
CA SER A 343 -7.48 15.04 2.04
C SER A 343 -6.95 16.31 1.36
N LYS A 344 -7.38 17.48 1.82
CA LYS A 344 -6.89 18.78 1.33
C LYS A 344 -5.37 18.93 1.50
N SER A 345 -4.87 18.67 2.70
CA SER A 345 -3.43 18.82 3.02
C SER A 345 -2.54 17.85 2.24
N ILE A 346 -3.02 16.63 1.99
CA ILE A 346 -2.31 15.62 1.21
C ILE A 346 -2.38 15.97 -0.29
N ARG A 347 -3.53 16.44 -0.78
CA ARG A 347 -3.68 16.89 -2.18
C ARG A 347 -2.78 18.08 -2.51
N ALA A 348 -2.72 19.08 -1.61
CA ALA A 348 -1.87 20.27 -1.77
C ALA A 348 -0.37 20.00 -1.54
N MET A 349 -0.01 18.87 -0.90
CA MET A 349 1.38 18.49 -0.68
C MET A 349 2.16 18.41 -2.00
N ARG A 350 3.42 18.82 -2.01
CA ARG A 350 4.33 18.50 -3.11
C ARG A 350 5.16 17.28 -2.76
N LEU A 351 5.63 16.54 -3.77
CA LEU A 351 6.64 15.52 -3.57
C LEU A 351 7.94 16.21 -3.15
N LYS A 352 8.53 15.77 -2.05
CA LYS A 352 9.81 16.29 -1.56
C LYS A 352 10.94 15.86 -2.48
N CYS A 353 11.95 16.71 -2.56
CA CYS A 353 13.23 16.39 -3.15
C CYS A 353 14.25 16.11 -2.03
N PRO A 354 15.17 15.15 -2.19
CA PRO A 354 16.34 15.08 -1.33
C PRO A 354 17.14 16.39 -1.39
N THR A 355 17.90 16.70 -0.35
CA THR A 355 18.79 17.89 -0.34
C THR A 355 20.23 17.46 -0.57
N LYS A 356 21.15 18.42 -0.77
CA LYS A 356 22.58 18.11 -0.90
C LYS A 356 23.16 17.59 0.40
N GLU A 357 22.67 18.12 1.52
CA GLU A 357 23.09 17.81 2.88
C GLU A 357 22.49 16.49 3.37
N SER A 358 21.29 16.14 2.88
CA SER A 358 20.60 14.89 3.20
C SER A 358 20.02 14.24 1.92
N PRO A 359 20.87 13.68 1.05
CA PRO A 359 20.42 13.03 -0.19
C PRO A 359 19.94 11.59 0.01
N TYR A 360 19.85 11.13 1.27
CA TYR A 360 19.66 9.72 1.63
C TYR A 360 18.21 9.42 2.02
N ILE A 361 17.83 8.15 1.87
CA ILE A 361 16.66 7.61 2.56
C ILE A 361 16.93 7.67 4.07
N ARG A 362 15.97 8.17 4.84
CA ARG A 362 16.15 8.41 6.28
C ARG A 362 16.02 7.11 7.06
N THR A 363 17.06 6.81 7.83
CA THR A 363 17.20 5.69 8.76
C THR A 363 17.41 6.24 10.17
N LEU A 364 17.43 5.41 11.21
CA LEU A 364 17.80 5.88 12.54
C LEU A 364 19.21 6.49 12.56
N GLY A 365 20.19 5.82 11.93
CA GLY A 365 21.59 6.22 11.95
C GLY A 365 21.93 7.54 11.26
N ASN A 366 21.04 8.07 10.40
CA ASN A 366 21.23 9.39 9.79
C ASN A 366 20.20 10.44 10.24
N SER A 367 19.31 10.12 11.21
CA SER A 367 18.19 10.99 11.57
C SER A 367 18.43 11.98 12.72
N PHE A 368 19.59 11.90 13.39
CA PHE A 368 19.95 12.71 14.55
C PHE A 368 21.19 13.54 14.30
#